data_AF-A0A3M1ZG29-F1
#
_entry.id   AF-A0A3M1ZG29-F1
#
_cell.length_a   1.000
_cell.length_b   1.000
_cell.length_c   1.000
_cell.angle_alpha   90.00
_cell.angle_beta   90.00
_cell.angle_gamma   90.00
#
_symmetry.space_group_name_H-M   'P 1'
#
loop_
_entity.id
_entity.type
_entity.pdbx_description
1 polymer ?
#
loop_
_entity_poly.entity_id
_entity_poly.type
_entity_poly.pdbx_seq_one_letter_code
_entity_poly.pdbx_strand_id
1 'polypeptide(L)'
;MSDHSNPSIEPDADGVPNHGQEPESERPEWLEEFEDLANEQLGHGSACAQVHPIIERWFNRLMEGAPPASRPSVQQAVSCLATEVLYSAPEDLLDALFEAVDEEALAVFVEHILLVGRAFEISLQNGELDDL
;
A
#
# COMPACT_ATOMS: atom_id res chain seq x y z
N MET A 1 -18.58 12.70 35.99
CA MET A 1 -19.67 12.52 35.01
C MET A 1 -19.58 13.71 34.09
N SER A 2 -18.97 13.52 32.92
CA SER A 2 -18.91 14.52 31.87
C SER A 2 -19.40 13.83 30.61
N ASP A 3 -20.56 14.29 30.13
CA ASP A 3 -21.19 13.88 28.88
C ASP A 3 -20.29 14.28 27.71
N HIS A 4 -19.89 13.29 26.90
CA HIS A 4 -19.37 13.53 25.56
C HIS A 4 -20.50 13.23 24.57
N SER A 5 -21.15 14.28 24.09
CA SER A 5 -22.11 14.20 23.00
C SER A 5 -21.39 13.78 21.72
N ASN A 6 -21.86 12.69 21.11
CA ASN A 6 -21.41 12.18 19.83
C ASN A 6 -21.94 13.10 18.71
N PRO A 7 -21.13 13.54 17.72
CA PRO A 7 -21.65 14.30 16.59
C PRO A 7 -22.51 13.37 15.72
N SER A 8 -23.70 13.84 15.36
CA SER A 8 -24.64 13.11 14.52
C SER A 8 -24.14 13.07 13.08
N ILE A 9 -24.09 11.88 12.50
CA ILE A 9 -23.87 11.67 11.06
C ILE A 9 -25.21 11.95 10.38
N GLU A 10 -25.33 13.09 9.70
CA GLU A 10 -26.45 13.34 8.80
C GLU A 10 -26.13 12.77 7.40
N PRO A 11 -27.05 12.05 6.76
CA PRO A 11 -26.86 11.53 5.41
C PRO A 11 -27.20 12.60 4.36
N ASP A 12 -26.39 12.67 3.30
CA ASP A 12 -26.73 13.42 2.09
C ASP A 12 -27.83 12.76 1.26
N ALA A 13 -28.49 13.58 0.44
CA ALA A 13 -29.78 13.33 -0.22
C ALA A 13 -29.84 12.13 -1.19
N ASP A 14 -28.71 11.49 -1.50
CA ASP A 14 -28.64 10.40 -2.48
C ASP A 14 -28.30 9.02 -1.87
N GLY A 15 -28.18 8.91 -0.54
CA GLY A 15 -28.06 7.59 0.13
C GLY A 15 -26.81 6.78 -0.24
N VAL A 16 -25.81 7.41 -0.85
CA VAL A 16 -24.49 6.82 -1.11
C VAL A 16 -23.60 7.08 0.11
N PRO A 17 -22.99 6.04 0.72
CA PRO A 17 -22.03 6.26 1.80
C PRO A 17 -20.84 7.07 1.27
N ASN A 18 -20.62 8.24 1.87
CA ASN A 18 -19.45 9.08 1.63
C ASN A 18 -18.22 8.35 2.17
N HIS A 19 -17.56 7.58 1.32
CA HIS A 19 -16.21 7.08 1.59
C HIS A 19 -15.25 8.24 1.38
N GLY A 20 -15.04 9.01 2.45
CA GLY A 20 -13.89 9.90 2.67
C GLY A 20 -13.38 10.62 1.42
N GLN A 21 -14.00 11.75 1.09
CA GLN A 21 -13.28 12.81 0.39
C GLN A 21 -12.15 13.28 1.32
N GLU A 22 -10.95 12.72 1.16
CA GLU A 22 -9.75 13.36 1.67
C GLU A 22 -9.69 14.78 1.09
N PRO A 23 -9.35 15.80 1.90
CA PRO A 23 -9.28 17.17 1.40
C PRO A 23 -8.25 17.23 0.27
N GLU A 24 -8.65 17.72 -0.92
CA GLU A 24 -7.80 17.87 -2.12
C GLU A 24 -6.48 18.65 -1.84
N SER A 25 -6.35 19.32 -0.70
CA SER A 25 -5.20 20.15 -0.32
C SER A 25 -3.98 19.41 0.23
N GLU A 26 -4.00 18.07 0.34
CA GLU A 26 -2.90 17.29 0.95
C GLU A 26 -2.29 16.22 0.01
N ARG A 27 -2.73 16.16 -1.25
CA ARG A 27 -2.28 15.12 -2.18
C ARG A 27 -0.89 15.45 -2.74
N PRO A 28 0.10 14.55 -2.65
CA PRO A 28 1.44 14.81 -3.16
C PRO A 28 1.45 14.93 -4.69
N GLU A 29 2.20 15.90 -5.23
CA GLU A 29 2.33 16.11 -6.70
C GLU A 29 2.80 14.84 -7.44
N TRP A 30 3.72 14.07 -6.84
CA TRP A 30 4.21 12.82 -7.44
C TRP A 30 3.10 11.77 -7.64
N LEU A 31 2.05 11.80 -6.80
CA LEU A 31 0.94 10.85 -6.90
C LEU A 31 0.05 11.20 -8.09
N GLU A 32 -0.16 12.48 -8.36
CA GLU A 32 -0.88 12.94 -9.55
C GLU A 32 -0.11 12.58 -10.84
N GLU A 33 1.19 12.87 -10.88
CA GLU A 33 2.06 12.53 -12.02
C GLU A 33 2.05 11.02 -12.30
N PHE A 34 2.07 10.20 -11.24
CA PHE A 34 1.99 8.76 -11.36
C PHE A 34 0.65 8.29 -11.93
N GLU A 35 -0.47 8.84 -11.46
CA GLU A 35 -1.80 8.49 -11.93
C GLU A 35 -2.02 8.87 -13.39
N ASP A 36 -1.57 10.06 -13.79
CA ASP A 36 -1.64 10.51 -15.18
C ASP A 36 -0.84 9.56 -16.09
N LEU A 37 0.40 9.23 -15.72
CA LEU A 37 1.22 8.29 -16.46
C LEU A 37 0.58 6.90 -16.57
N ALA A 38 -0.02 6.40 -15.48
CA ALA A 38 -0.69 5.12 -15.47
C ALA A 38 -1.94 5.12 -16.37
N ASN A 39 -2.76 6.17 -16.28
CA ASN A 39 -3.96 6.32 -17.09
C ASN A 39 -3.64 6.46 -18.59
N GLU A 40 -2.54 7.13 -18.94
CA GLU A 40 -2.05 7.21 -20.32
C GLU A 40 -1.62 5.85 -20.88
N GLN A 41 -1.00 4.99 -20.05
CA GLN A 41 -0.47 3.70 -20.51
C GLN A 41 -1.51 2.58 -20.54
N LEU A 42 -2.51 2.60 -19.66
CA LEU A 42 -3.44 1.47 -19.44
C LEU A 42 -4.69 1.49 -20.35
N GLY A 43 -4.96 2.59 -21.07
CA GLY A 43 -6.10 2.69 -21.98
C GLY A 43 -7.47 2.80 -21.29
N HIS A 44 -8.56 2.76 -22.07
CA HIS A 44 -9.93 2.89 -21.51
C HIS A 44 -10.38 1.64 -20.75
N GLY A 45 -10.70 1.80 -19.46
CA GLY A 45 -11.27 0.74 -18.60
C GLY A 45 -10.35 0.25 -17.48
N SER A 46 -9.11 0.75 -17.41
CA SER A 46 -8.11 0.39 -16.40
C SER A 46 -7.56 1.63 -15.69
N ALA A 47 -8.41 2.64 -15.49
CA ALA A 47 -7.99 3.89 -14.86
C ALA A 47 -7.63 3.66 -13.38
N CYS A 48 -6.69 4.44 -12.85
CA CYS A 48 -6.34 4.41 -11.42
C CYS A 48 -7.57 4.52 -10.52
N ALA A 49 -8.58 5.32 -10.90
CA ALA A 49 -9.84 5.47 -10.18
C ALA A 49 -10.66 4.15 -10.06
N GLN A 50 -10.46 3.20 -10.97
CA GLN A 50 -11.15 1.91 -10.97
C GLN A 50 -10.35 0.86 -10.17
N VAL A 51 -9.03 0.84 -10.34
CA VAL A 51 -8.14 -0.17 -9.73
C VAL A 51 -7.82 0.14 -8.27
N HIS A 52 -7.61 1.42 -7.91
CA HIS A 52 -7.16 1.83 -6.59
C HIS A 52 -8.08 1.33 -5.46
N PRO A 53 -9.42 1.48 -5.52
CA PRO A 53 -10.29 1.02 -4.44
C PRO A 53 -10.26 -0.51 -4.24
N ILE A 54 -9.96 -1.28 -5.30
CA ILE A 54 -9.86 -2.74 -5.24
C ILE A 54 -8.55 -3.13 -4.54
N ILE A 55 -7.43 -2.53 -4.95
CA ILE A 55 -6.11 -2.77 -4.37
C ILE A 55 -6.06 -2.31 -2.91
N GLU A 56 -6.60 -1.14 -2.60
CA GLU A 56 -6.67 -0.60 -1.23
C GLU A 56 -7.43 -1.55 -0.30
N ARG A 57 -8.60 -2.02 -0.72
CA ARG A 57 -9.39 -2.99 0.06
C ARG A 57 -8.68 -4.33 0.23
N TRP A 58 -7.98 -4.80 -0.80
CA TRP A 58 -7.14 -5.99 -0.69
C TRP A 58 -6.01 -5.80 0.32
N PHE A 59 -5.29 -4.68 0.23
CA PHE A 59 -4.17 -4.36 1.11
C PHE A 59 -4.60 -4.25 2.57
N ASN A 60 -5.69 -3.52 2.85
CA ASN A 60 -6.21 -3.39 4.21
C ASN A 60 -6.58 -4.76 4.81
N ARG A 61 -7.23 -5.64 4.03
CA ARG A 61 -7.53 -7.01 4.47
C ARG A 61 -6.27 -7.85 4.71
N LEU A 62 -5.25 -7.69 3.87
CA LEU A 62 -3.97 -8.37 4.07
C LEU A 62 -3.33 -7.95 5.40
N MET A 63 -3.35 -6.64 5.70
CA MET A 63 -2.73 -6.06 6.89
C MET A 63 -3.48 -6.38 8.20
N GLU A 64 -4.79 -6.66 8.13
CA GLU A 64 -5.57 -7.16 9.26
C GLU A 64 -5.21 -8.62 9.62
N GLY A 65 -4.62 -9.36 8.69
CA GLY A 65 -4.26 -10.76 8.86
C GLY A 65 -2.92 -10.96 9.57
N ALA A 66 -2.77 -12.12 10.23
CA ALA A 66 -1.43 -12.56 10.62
C ALA A 66 -0.61 -12.90 9.36
N PRO A 67 0.69 -12.55 9.32
CA PRO A 67 1.53 -12.86 8.18
C PRO A 67 1.55 -14.38 7.93
N PRO A 68 1.51 -14.82 6.66
CA PRO A 68 1.47 -16.23 6.34
C PRO A 68 2.72 -16.95 6.87
N ALA A 69 2.50 -18.07 7.56
CA ALA A 69 3.59 -18.88 8.09
C ALA A 69 4.53 -19.28 6.95
N SER A 70 5.78 -18.85 7.06
CA SER A 70 6.81 -19.12 6.06
C SER A 70 7.81 -20.14 6.61
N ARG A 71 8.30 -21.03 5.73
CA ARG A 71 9.38 -21.94 6.11
C ARG A 71 10.62 -21.13 6.52
N PRO A 72 11.43 -21.58 7.48
CA PRO A 72 12.62 -20.84 7.90
C PRO A 72 13.57 -20.47 6.75
N SER A 73 13.71 -21.35 5.76
CA SER A 73 14.51 -21.09 4.57
C SER A 73 13.98 -19.95 3.70
N VAL A 74 12.66 -19.75 3.67
CA VAL A 74 12.02 -18.64 2.93
C VAL A 74 12.23 -17.33 3.68
N GLN A 75 12.08 -17.35 5.01
CA GLN A 75 12.35 -16.18 5.84
C GLN A 75 13.81 -15.73 5.68
N GLN A 76 14.76 -16.67 5.76
CA GLN A 76 16.17 -16.37 5.55
C GLN A 76 16.44 -15.80 4.15
N ALA A 77 15.82 -16.36 3.10
CA ALA A 77 15.97 -15.85 1.74
C ALA A 77 15.43 -14.42 1.60
N VAL A 78 14.30 -14.09 2.25
CA VAL A 78 13.74 -12.73 2.27
C VAL A 78 14.68 -11.76 2.98
N SER A 79 15.22 -12.13 4.14
CA SER A 79 16.19 -11.29 4.85
C SER A 79 17.46 -11.04 4.03
N CYS A 80 18.01 -12.08 3.39
CA CYS A 80 19.17 -11.91 2.50
C CYS A 80 18.84 -11.00 1.31
N LEU A 81 17.65 -11.15 0.71
CA LEU A 81 17.23 -10.30 -0.39
C LEU A 81 17.05 -8.84 0.04
N ALA A 82 16.46 -8.60 1.22
CA ALA A 82 16.32 -7.25 1.75
C ALA A 82 17.68 -6.55 1.90
N THR A 83 18.68 -7.29 2.38
CA THR A 83 20.07 -6.82 2.43
C THR A 83 20.61 -6.44 1.05
N GLU A 84 20.48 -7.31 0.04
CA GLU A 84 20.94 -7.01 -1.33
C GLU A 84 20.22 -5.80 -1.94
N VAL A 85 18.92 -5.63 -1.67
CA VAL A 85 18.16 -4.45 -2.11
C VAL A 85 18.73 -3.18 -1.49
N LEU A 86 19.00 -3.18 -0.19
CA LEU A 86 19.61 -2.01 0.48
C LEU A 86 20.98 -1.68 -0.08
N TYR A 87 21.86 -2.68 -0.24
CA TYR A 87 23.22 -2.44 -0.76
C TYR A 87 23.26 -2.07 -2.25
N SER A 88 22.20 -2.32 -3.00
CA SER A 88 22.09 -1.94 -4.42
C SER A 88 21.28 -0.66 -4.64
N ALA A 89 20.69 -0.10 -3.59
CA ALA A 89 19.95 1.15 -3.67
C ALA A 89 20.88 2.34 -4.01
N PRO A 90 20.40 3.32 -4.80
CA PRO A 90 21.14 4.56 -5.02
C PRO A 90 21.48 5.28 -3.70
N GLU A 91 22.70 5.81 -3.58
CA GLU A 91 23.17 6.48 -2.35
C GLU A 91 22.28 7.67 -1.97
N ASP A 92 21.81 8.45 -2.95
CA ASP A 92 20.93 9.60 -2.75
C ASP A 92 19.56 9.21 -2.16
N LEU A 93 19.04 8.04 -2.55
CA LEU A 93 17.83 7.48 -1.97
C LEU A 93 18.06 7.02 -0.52
N LEU A 94 19.18 6.34 -0.26
CA LEU A 94 19.52 5.87 1.09
C LEU A 94 19.74 7.04 2.04
N ASP A 95 20.44 8.09 1.60
CA ASP A 95 20.64 9.31 2.39
C ASP A 95 19.30 9.93 2.79
N ALA A 96 18.37 10.08 1.85
CA ALA A 96 17.04 10.62 2.12
C ALA A 96 16.23 9.75 3.09
N LEU A 97 16.35 8.42 3.00
CA LEU A 97 15.68 7.48 3.91
C LEU A 97 16.31 7.48 5.30
N PHE A 98 17.64 7.58 5.40
CA PHE A 98 18.37 7.59 6.66
C PHE A 98 18.20 8.88 7.46
N GLU A 99 17.71 9.96 6.85
CA GLU A 99 17.22 11.14 7.58
C GLU A 99 15.97 10.82 8.43
N ALA A 100 15.18 9.81 8.04
CA ALA A 100 13.90 9.46 8.67
C ALA A 100 13.94 8.18 9.52
N VAL A 101 14.72 7.18 9.12
CA VAL A 101 14.79 5.86 9.77
C VAL A 101 16.22 5.34 9.85
N ASP A 102 16.54 4.50 10.82
CA ASP A 102 17.85 3.84 10.86
C ASP A 102 17.94 2.63 9.91
N GLU A 103 19.15 2.12 9.72
CA GLU A 103 19.44 0.99 8.81
C GLU A 103 18.69 -0.29 9.19
N GLU A 104 18.54 -0.58 10.49
CA GLU A 104 17.84 -1.77 10.95
C GLU A 104 16.33 -1.66 10.68
N ALA A 105 15.73 -0.51 10.98
CA ALA A 105 14.33 -0.24 10.68
C ALA A 105 14.05 -0.26 9.17
N LEU A 106 14.97 0.28 8.35
CA LEU A 106 14.85 0.26 6.90
C LEU A 106 14.94 -1.17 6.34
N ALA A 107 15.84 -2.00 6.87
CA ALA A 107 15.93 -3.40 6.50
C ALA A 107 14.62 -4.16 6.79
N VAL A 108 14.05 -3.96 7.99
CA VAL A 108 12.75 -4.54 8.38
C VAL A 108 11.63 -4.05 7.47
N PHE A 109 11.64 -2.77 7.08
CA PHE A 109 10.66 -2.23 6.15
C PHE A 109 10.76 -2.86 4.76
N VAL A 110 11.97 -3.05 4.23
CA VAL A 110 12.17 -3.77 2.97
C VAL A 110 11.69 -5.22 3.07
N GLU A 111 11.99 -5.93 4.16
CA GLU A 111 11.44 -7.27 4.39
C GLU A 111 9.91 -7.27 4.37
N HIS A 112 9.28 -6.26 4.98
CA HIS A 112 7.84 -6.11 4.98
C HIS A 112 7.27 -5.90 3.57
N ILE A 113 7.88 -5.04 2.76
CA ILE A 113 7.51 -4.84 1.35
C ILE A 113 7.61 -6.16 0.57
N LEU A 114 8.68 -6.93 0.76
CA LEU A 114 8.87 -8.22 0.09
C LEU A 114 7.79 -9.23 0.49
N LEU A 115 7.36 -9.23 1.76
CA LEU A 115 6.27 -10.08 2.23
C LEU A 115 4.92 -9.67 1.62
N VAL A 116 4.63 -8.38 1.53
CA VAL A 116 3.44 -7.85 0.87
C VAL A 116 3.43 -8.22 -0.61
N GLY A 117 4.55 -8.03 -1.32
CA GLY A 117 4.69 -8.41 -2.73
C GLY A 117 4.49 -9.90 -2.96
N ARG A 118 5.01 -10.75 -2.06
CA ARG A 118 4.77 -12.19 -2.12
C ARG A 118 3.29 -12.54 -1.89
N ALA A 119 2.62 -11.88 -0.95
CA ALA A 119 1.20 -12.09 -0.71
C ALA A 119 0.37 -11.66 -1.93
N PHE A 120 0.73 -10.54 -2.56
CA PHE A 120 0.10 -10.07 -3.78
C PHE A 120 0.20 -11.08 -4.93
N GLU A 121 1.39 -11.62 -5.19
CA GLU A 121 1.60 -12.65 -6.20
C GLU A 121 0.76 -13.91 -5.92
N ILE A 122 0.66 -14.34 -4.66
CA ILE A 122 -0.20 -15.48 -4.29
C ILE A 122 -1.67 -15.16 -4.57
N SER A 123 -2.14 -13.97 -4.20
CA SER A 123 -3.53 -13.54 -4.47
C SER A 123 -3.84 -13.51 -5.97
N LEU A 124 -2.91 -13.06 -6.81
CA LEU A 124 -3.03 -13.11 -8.27
C LEU A 124 -3.13 -14.57 -8.77
N GLN A 125 -2.24 -15.44 -8.32
CA GLN A 125 -2.24 -16.86 -8.71
C GLN A 125 -3.51 -17.61 -8.28
N ASN A 126 -4.13 -17.19 -7.17
CA ASN A 126 -5.38 -17.76 -6.66
C ASN A 126 -6.64 -17.18 -7.32
N GLY A 127 -6.50 -16.15 -8.17
CA GLY A 127 -7.61 -15.45 -8.80
C GLY A 127 -8.39 -14.52 -7.88
N GLU A 128 -7.84 -14.15 -6.72
CA GLU A 128 -8.49 -13.24 -5.76
C GLU A 128 -8.65 -11.81 -6.29
N LEU A 129 -7.94 -11.51 -7.39
CA LEU A 129 -7.90 -10.21 -8.07
C LEU A 129 -8.25 -10.34 -9.57
N ASP A 130 -8.93 -11.43 -9.97
CA ASP A 130 -9.32 -11.66 -11.38
C ASP A 130 -10.36 -10.65 -11.91
N ASP A 131 -11.03 -9.93 -11.01
CA ASP A 131 -12.00 -8.87 -11.34
C ASP A 131 -11.33 -7.50 -11.62
N LEU A 132 -9.98 -7.44 -11.65
CA LEU A 132 -9.19 -6.27 -12.05
C LEU A 132 -9.15 -6.03 -13.57
#